data_AF-A0A3M2L4C9-F1
#
_entry.id   AF-A0A3M2L4C9-F1
#
_cell.length_a   1.000
_cell.length_b   1.000
_cell.length_c   1.000
_cell.angle_alpha   90.00
_cell.angle_beta   90.00
_cell.angle_gamma   90.00
#
_symmetry.space_group_name_H-M   'P 1'
#
loop_
_entity.id
_entity.type
_entity.pdbx_description
1 polymer ?
#
loop_
_entity_poly.entity_id
_entity_poly.type
_entity_poly.pdbx_seq_one_letter_code
_entity_poly.pdbx_strand_id
1 'polypeptide(L)' 'MTIADLLEARGEARGEARGEIVGRADMLLEQIAVRFIVVPAWVRERVRSGSLEELQRWGRRVVSAESAAAVFG' A
#
# COMPACT_ATOMS: atom_id res chain seq x y z
N MET A 1 15.98 -15.10 27.26
CA MET A 1 16.02 -14.32 26.00
C MET A 1 17.46 -14.25 25.55
N THR A 2 17.76 -14.83 24.39
CA THR A 2 19.09 -14.88 23.78
C THR A 2 19.26 -13.81 22.71
N ILE A 3 20.48 -13.61 22.22
CA ILE A 3 20.74 -12.75 21.05
C ILE A 3 20.02 -13.28 19.80
N ALA A 4 19.87 -14.61 19.68
CA ALA A 4 19.13 -15.21 18.56
C ALA A 4 17.65 -14.82 18.63
N ASP A 5 17.02 -14.92 19.81
CA ASP A 5 15.61 -14.54 20.01
C ASP A 5 15.37 -13.06 19.62
N LEU A 6 16.32 -12.18 19.96
CA LEU A 6 16.24 -10.75 19.61
C LEU A 6 16.37 -10.50 18.10
N LEU A 7 17.22 -11.27 17.41
CA LEU A 7 17.40 -11.15 15.96
C LEU A 7 16.18 -11.67 15.20
N GLU A 8 15.59 -12.77 15.66
CA GLU A 8 14.36 -13.35 15.11
C GLU A 8 13.19 -12.38 15.26
N ALA A 9 12.92 -11.90 16.48
CA ALA A 9 11.85 -10.94 16.74
C ALA A 9 12.00 -9.63 15.91
N ARG A 10 13.24 -9.15 15.73
CA ARG A 10 13.51 -7.99 14.87
C ARG A 10 13.26 -8.29 13.40
N GLY A 11 13.55 -9.51 12.97
CA GLY A 11 13.28 -10.00 11.61
C GLY A 11 11.78 -10.04 11.33
N GLU A 12 11.02 -10.64 12.23
CA GLU A 12 9.55 -10.73 12.18
C GLU A 12 8.92 -9.34 12.12
N ALA A 13 9.26 -8.45 13.05
CA ALA A 13 8.72 -7.09 13.08
C ALA A 13 8.99 -6.31 11.79
N ARG A 14 10.17 -6.51 11.17
CA ARG A 14 10.49 -5.91 9.86
C ARG A 14 9.69 -6.55 8.73
N GLY A 15 9.49 -7.86 8.78
CA GLY A 15 8.69 -8.61 7.82
C GLY A 15 7.23 -8.17 7.84
N GLU A 16 6.64 -8.08 9.03
CA GLU A 16 5.26 -7.61 9.25
C GLU A 16 5.06 -6.18 8.74
N ALA A 17 5.96 -5.26 9.11
CA ALA A 17 5.88 -3.87 8.65
C ALA A 17 5.96 -3.73 7.12
N ARG A 18 6.81 -4.53 6.47
CA ARG A 18 6.89 -4.57 4.99
C ARG A 18 5.65 -5.21 4.38
N GLY A 19 5.18 -6.31 4.96
CA GLY A 19 3.99 -7.03 4.52
C GLY A 19 2.74 -6.15 4.57
N GLU A 20 2.59 -5.33 5.62
CA GLU A 20 1.47 -4.40 5.74
C GLU A 20 1.47 -3.37 4.59
N ILE A 21 2.62 -2.78 4.28
CA ILE A 21 2.74 -1.78 3.19
C ILE A 21 2.42 -2.42 1.85
N VAL A 22 3.02 -3.58 1.54
CA VAL A 22 2.78 -4.29 0.28
C VAL A 22 1.32 -4.70 0.15
N GLY A 23 0.74 -5.32 1.18
CA GLY A 23 -0.66 -5.74 1.16
C GLY A 23 -1.64 -4.58 0.98
N ARG A 24 -1.38 -3.43 1.62
CA ARG A 24 -2.20 -2.23 1.41
C ARG A 24 -2.06 -1.64 0.01
N ALA A 25 -0.85 -1.65 -0.54
CA ALA A 25 -0.61 -1.19 -1.92
C ALA A 25 -1.36 -2.07 -2.93
N ASP A 26 -1.28 -3.39 -2.79
CA ASP A 26 -1.96 -4.34 -3.68
C ASP A 26 -3.49 -4.19 -3.57
N MET A 27 -4.03 -4.13 -2.35
CA MET A 27 -5.47 -3.91 -2.14
C MET A 27 -5.96 -2.59 -2.75
N LEU A 28 -5.18 -1.51 -2.63
CA LEU A 28 -5.53 -0.22 -3.24
C LEU A 28 -5.52 -0.31 -4.77
N LEU A 29 -4.56 -1.01 -5.37
CA LEU A 29 -4.51 -1.22 -6.82
C LEU A 29 -5.70 -2.03 -7.33
N GLU A 30 -6.13 -3.05 -6.57
CA GLU A 30 -7.36 -3.79 -6.87
C GLU A 30 -8.59 -2.89 -6.85
N GLN A 31 -8.74 -2.04 -5.83
CA GLN A 31 -9.85 -1.09 -5.72
C GLN A 31 -9.86 -0.08 -6.89
N ILE A 32 -8.69 0.45 -7.25
CA ILE A 32 -8.55 1.37 -8.40
C ILE A 32 -8.91 0.64 -9.71
N ALA A 33 -8.46 -0.61 -9.89
CA ALA A 33 -8.77 -1.39 -11.09
C ALA A 33 -10.26 -1.69 -11.23
N VAL A 34 -10.92 -2.04 -10.12
CA VAL A 34 -12.37 -2.29 -10.09
C VAL A 34 -13.16 -1.02 -10.42
N ARG A 35 -12.75 0.15 -9.92
CA ARG A 35 -13.50 1.40 -10.08
C ARG A 35 -13.26 2.10 -11.42
N PHE A 36 -12.00 2.14 -11.88
CA PHE A 36 -11.60 3.01 -13.00
C PHE A 36 -11.25 2.24 -14.29
N ILE A 37 -11.32 0.90 -14.27
CA ILE A 37 -11.10 -0.03 -15.39
C ILE A 37 -9.64 -0.04 -15.90
N VAL A 38 -9.03 1.13 -16.09
CA VAL A 38 -7.64 1.31 -16.52
C VAL A 38 -6.81 1.80 -15.35
N VAL A 39 -5.73 1.06 -15.05
CA VAL A 39 -4.71 1.47 -14.08
C VAL A 39 -3.40 1.73 -14.83
N PRO A 40 -3.10 2.99 -15.18
CA PRO A 40 -1.86 3.37 -15.84
C PRO A 40 -0.63 2.88 -15.07
N ALA A 41 0.49 2.64 -15.77
CA ALA A 41 1.73 2.17 -15.15
C ALA A 41 2.21 3.10 -14.02
N TRP A 42 2.13 4.43 -14.24
CA TRP A 42 2.53 5.42 -13.24
C TRP A 42 1.68 5.35 -11.95
N VAL A 43 0.40 4.96 -12.04
CA VAL A 43 -0.48 4.76 -10.86
C VAL A 43 0.03 3.58 -10.05
N ARG A 44 0.41 2.49 -10.71
CA ARG A 44 0.98 1.30 -10.07
C ARG A 44 2.29 1.62 -9.36
N GLU A 45 3.17 2.34 -10.03
CA GLU A 45 4.44 2.80 -9.46
C GLU A 45 4.21 3.71 -8.26
N ARG A 46 3.30 4.69 -8.39
CA ARG A 46 3.00 5.61 -7.29
C ARG A 46 2.46 4.89 -6.06
N VAL A 47 1.51 3.98 -6.23
CA VAL A 47 0.93 3.20 -5.11
C VAL A 47 1.99 2.31 -4.46
N ARG A 48 2.81 1.59 -5.24
CA ARG A 48 3.87 0.73 -4.69
C ARG A 48 4.98 1.49 -3.96
N SER A 49 5.18 2.77 -4.31
CA SER A 49 6.11 3.67 -3.62
C SER A 49 5.52 4.34 -2.38
N GLY A 50 4.23 4.16 -2.11
CA GLY A 50 3.51 4.88 -1.07
C GLY A 50 3.88 4.46 0.35
N SER A 51 3.95 5.42 1.27
CA SER A 51 4.02 5.13 2.70
C SER A 51 2.72 4.52 3.21
N LEU A 52 2.77 3.93 4.40
CA LEU A 52 1.57 3.40 5.07
C LEU A 52 0.48 4.49 5.21
N GLU A 53 0.84 5.70 5.61
CA GLU A 53 -0.08 6.83 5.76
C GLU A 53 -0.63 7.32 4.42
N GLU A 54 0.20 7.35 3.39
CA GLU A 54 -0.22 7.69 2.03
C GLU A 54 -1.25 6.67 1.52
N LEU A 55 -0.93 5.37 1.60
CA LEU A 55 -1.81 4.27 1.19
C LEU A 55 -3.16 4.30 1.92
N GLN A 56 -3.17 4.55 3.24
CA GLN A 56 -4.40 4.67 4.00
C GLN A 56 -5.23 5.90 3.59
N ARG A 57 -4.58 7.02 3.24
CA ARG A 57 -5.26 8.23 2.78
C ARG A 57 -5.88 8.01 1.41
N TRP A 58 -5.12 7.42 0.49
CA TRP A 58 -5.57 7.08 -0.86
C TRP A 58 -6.69 6.03 -0.84
N GLY A 59 -6.62 5.03 0.04
CA GLY A 59 -7.69 4.04 0.23
C GLY A 59 -9.01 4.64 0.71
N ARG A 60 -8.99 5.74 1.45
CA ARG A 60 -10.23 6.49 1.78
C ARG A 60 -10.73 7.31 0.58
N ARG A 61 -9.81 7.93 -0.17
CA ARG A 61 -10.13 8.79 -1.31
C ARG A 61 -10.66 8.03 -2.52
N VAL A 62 -10.24 6.77 -2.73
CA VAL A 62 -10.66 5.98 -3.90
C VAL A 62 -12.19 5.82 -3.98
N VAL A 63 -12.89 5.87 -2.85
CA VAL A 63 -14.35 5.74 -2.77
C VAL A 63 -15.08 6.92 -3.44
N SER A 64 -14.52 8.13 -3.34
CA SER A 64 -15.13 9.36 -3.86
C SER A 64 -14.41 9.95 -5.07
N ALA A 65 -13.20 9.50 -5.37
CA ALA A 65 -12.42 10.02 -6.49
C ALA A 65 -13.13 9.80 -7.85
N GLU A 66 -13.04 10.82 -8.71
CA GLU A 66 -13.63 10.82 -10.06
C GLU A 66 -12.71 10.16 -11.10
N SER A 67 -11.44 9.94 -10.75
CA SER A 67 -10.47 9.23 -11.59
C SER A 67 -9.37 8.59 -10.73
N ALA A 68 -8.62 7.65 -11.31
CA ALA A 68 -7.46 7.07 -10.65
C ALA A 68 -6.42 8.13 -10.23
N ALA A 69 -6.29 9.22 -10.99
CA ALA A 69 -5.38 10.30 -10.64
C ALA A 69 -5.86 11.14 -9.45
N ALA A 70 -7.17 11.37 -9.34
CA ALA A 70 -7.77 12.14 -8.24
C ALA A 70 -7.61 11.47 -6.87
N VAL A 71 -7.23 10.18 -6.81
CA VAL A 71 -6.92 9.47 -5.57
C VAL A 71 -5.72 10.11 -4.83
N PHE A 72 -4.78 10.70 -5.57
CA PHE A 72 -3.49 11.15 -5.03
C PHE A 72 -3.48 12.60 -4.54
N GLY A 73 -4.45 13.44 -4.96
CA GLY A 73 -4.60 14.84 -4.54
C GLY A 73 -5.33 14.97 -3.21
#